data_AF-A0A954C4E8-F1
#
_entry.id   AF-A0A954C4E8-F1
#
_cell.length_a   1.000
_cell.length_b   1.000
_cell.length_c   1.000
_cell.angle_alpha   90.00
_cell.angle_beta   90.00
_cell.angle_gamma   90.00
#
_symmetry.space_group_name_H-M   'P 1'
#
loop_
_entity.id
_entity.type
_entity.pdbx_description
1 polymer ?
#
loop_
_entity_poly.entity_id
_entity_poly.type
_entity_poly.pdbx_seq_one_letter_code
_entity_poly.pdbx_strand_id
1 'polypeptide(L)'
;MITGFDGEKEEVRQITAEDGCLQTTIGKFAIFTKGHKVALPHTYFDTKAEADAAFAGRSDRGDVEVRKKMPSGGSLTALPIIETQEGEVSAYIPTNVISITDGQIYLEPNLFFSGIRPAINVGISVSRVGGNAQTSAMKGVAKSLKLDLASYWDLEAFAQLGTELDAVATQKLERGKRLVELLKQGQFKPLPFEEQVIMVFAGNEGFLDEVPVNKVGEFEQKFLPYVRGAHSEIPTTIREKKKLDKVTEENLTSVLKDFIDQFKQGKTPDPRSAQARKANA
;
A
#
# COMPACT_ATOMS: atom_id res chain seq x y z
N MET A 1 -27.85 -13.24 -5.18
CA MET A 1 -28.81 -13.39 -4.05
C MET A 1 -28.21 -14.37 -3.08
N ILE A 2 -28.13 -14.04 -1.80
CA ILE A 2 -27.71 -14.99 -0.76
C ILE A 2 -28.81 -16.06 -0.68
N THR A 3 -28.54 -17.25 -1.17
CA THR A 3 -29.45 -18.39 -1.04
C THR A 3 -29.58 -18.76 0.44
N GLY A 4 -30.80 -18.67 0.98
CA GLY A 4 -31.11 -18.97 2.38
C GLY A 4 -31.70 -17.81 3.19
N PHE A 5 -31.82 -16.61 2.62
CA PHE A 5 -32.44 -15.47 3.31
C PHE A 5 -33.97 -15.45 3.05
N ASP A 6 -34.75 -15.78 4.08
CA ASP A 6 -36.22 -15.75 4.07
C ASP A 6 -36.69 -14.43 4.71
N GLY A 7 -37.03 -13.45 3.87
CA GLY A 7 -37.40 -12.09 4.31
C GLY A 7 -38.74 -12.00 5.06
N GLU A 8 -39.55 -13.07 5.10
CA GLU A 8 -40.76 -13.13 5.93
C GLU A 8 -40.47 -13.69 7.34
N LYS A 9 -39.31 -14.33 7.56
CA LYS A 9 -38.88 -14.85 8.86
C LYS A 9 -37.77 -14.03 9.53
N GLU A 10 -36.98 -13.32 8.74
CA GLU A 10 -35.84 -12.53 9.20
C GLU A 10 -36.17 -11.03 9.05
N GLU A 11 -36.35 -10.34 10.17
CA GLU A 11 -36.68 -8.91 10.19
C GLU A 11 -35.44 -8.07 9.84
N VAL A 12 -35.36 -7.55 8.61
CA VAL A 12 -34.28 -6.62 8.22
C VAL A 12 -34.61 -5.23 8.75
N ARG A 13 -34.12 -4.90 9.94
CA ARG A 13 -34.23 -3.56 10.51
C ARG A 13 -32.91 -2.80 10.38
N GLN A 14 -32.98 -1.56 9.90
CA GLN A 14 -31.86 -0.63 9.98
C GLN A 14 -31.68 -0.20 11.43
N ILE A 15 -30.59 -0.66 12.05
CA ILE A 15 -30.27 -0.40 13.45
C ILE A 15 -29.83 1.06 13.60
N THR A 16 -30.56 1.84 14.39
CA THR A 16 -30.19 3.23 14.73
C THR A 16 -29.34 3.27 16.00
N ALA A 17 -28.75 4.43 16.33
CA ALA A 17 -27.97 4.58 17.56
C ALA A 17 -28.78 4.32 18.84
N GLU A 18 -30.11 4.40 18.74
CA GLU A 18 -31.07 4.15 19.83
C GLU A 18 -31.28 2.64 20.09
N ASP A 19 -31.00 1.78 19.11
CA ASP A 19 -31.15 0.33 19.20
C ASP A 19 -29.97 -0.35 19.93
N GLY A 20 -29.00 0.42 20.44
CA GLY A 20 -27.97 -0.06 21.36
C GLY A 20 -26.84 -0.93 20.76
N CYS A 21 -26.78 -1.09 19.42
CA CYS A 21 -25.74 -1.92 18.79
C CYS A 21 -24.42 -1.18 18.50
N LEU A 22 -24.39 0.15 18.57
CA LEU A 22 -23.12 0.83 18.85
C LEU A 22 -22.81 0.54 20.32
N GLN A 23 -21.63 -0.02 20.63
CA GLN A 23 -21.25 -0.23 22.03
C GLN A 23 -21.44 1.10 22.77
N THR A 24 -22.49 1.18 23.62
CA THR A 24 -22.89 2.38 24.38
C THR A 24 -21.79 2.88 25.31
N THR A 25 -20.68 2.17 25.39
CA THR A 25 -19.48 2.43 26.17
C THR A 25 -18.38 3.18 25.40
N ILE A 26 -18.53 3.37 24.08
CA ILE A 26 -17.60 4.19 23.29
C ILE A 26 -17.76 5.65 23.68
N GLY A 27 -16.66 6.32 24.00
CA GLY A 27 -16.65 7.71 24.50
C GLY A 27 -16.85 7.84 26.01
N LYS A 28 -17.26 6.77 26.71
CA LYS A 28 -17.31 6.72 28.18
C LYS A 28 -15.91 6.60 28.78
N PHE A 29 -15.74 7.03 30.02
CA PHE A 29 -14.53 6.78 30.80
C PHE A 29 -14.58 5.36 31.37
N ALA A 30 -13.45 4.66 31.37
CA ALA A 30 -13.37 3.33 31.95
C ALA A 30 -12.03 3.08 32.63
N ILE A 31 -12.01 2.09 33.52
CA ILE A 31 -10.79 1.64 34.21
C ILE A 31 -10.15 0.53 33.39
N PHE A 32 -8.86 0.68 33.08
CA PHE A 32 -8.05 -0.26 32.32
C PHE A 32 -6.92 -0.78 33.19
N THR A 33 -6.53 -2.04 33.04
CA THR A 33 -5.23 -2.51 33.52
C THR A 33 -4.13 -1.83 32.71
N LYS A 34 -3.07 -1.35 33.37
CA LYS A 34 -1.95 -0.69 32.72
C LYS A 34 -1.35 -1.60 31.65
N GLY A 35 -1.19 -1.07 30.44
CA GLY A 35 -0.71 -1.81 29.28
C GLY A 35 -1.77 -2.63 28.53
N HIS A 36 -3.00 -2.76 29.04
CA HIS A 36 -4.08 -3.46 28.36
C HIS A 36 -4.99 -2.49 27.58
N LYS A 37 -5.53 -2.98 26.46
CA LYS A 37 -6.42 -2.21 25.56
C LYS A 37 -7.91 -2.40 25.87
N VAL A 38 -8.25 -3.36 26.73
CA VAL A 38 -9.63 -3.71 27.09
C VAL A 38 -9.90 -3.20 28.50
N ALA A 39 -11.00 -2.48 28.68
CA ALA A 39 -11.44 -1.99 29.98
C ALA A 39 -11.91 -3.16 30.86
N LEU A 40 -11.81 -2.98 32.19
CA LEU A 40 -12.39 -3.92 33.13
C LEU A 40 -13.92 -3.98 32.96
N PRO A 41 -14.55 -5.17 33.12
CA PRO A 41 -15.99 -5.30 33.09
C PRO A 41 -16.65 -4.38 34.13
N HIS A 42 -17.82 -3.81 33.80
CA HIS A 42 -18.63 -2.97 34.69
C HIS A 42 -17.98 -1.68 35.22
N THR A 43 -16.82 -1.27 34.70
CA THR A 43 -16.18 0.02 35.06
C THR A 43 -16.34 1.05 33.95
N TYR A 44 -17.57 1.37 33.55
CA TYR A 44 -17.86 2.38 32.53
C TYR A 44 -18.63 3.55 33.15
N PHE A 45 -18.18 4.77 32.87
CA PHE A 45 -18.64 6.00 33.49
C PHE A 45 -18.89 7.08 32.43
N ASP A 46 -19.93 7.88 32.60
CA ASP A 46 -20.28 8.90 31.62
C ASP A 46 -19.37 10.13 31.75
N THR A 47 -18.94 10.43 32.98
CA THR A 47 -18.03 11.55 33.25
C THR A 47 -16.68 11.09 33.82
N LYS A 48 -15.65 11.92 33.62
CA LYS A 48 -14.33 11.66 34.20
C LYS A 48 -14.38 11.68 35.74
N ALA A 49 -15.20 12.55 36.32
CA ALA A 49 -15.34 12.69 37.77
C ALA A 49 -15.88 11.41 38.44
N GLU A 50 -16.87 10.76 37.82
CA GLU A 50 -17.38 9.46 38.29
C GLU A 50 -16.31 8.37 38.21
N ALA A 51 -15.54 8.33 37.12
CA ALA A 51 -14.46 7.38 36.94
C ALA A 51 -13.33 7.59 37.97
N ASP A 52 -12.97 8.85 38.23
CA ASP A 52 -11.94 9.23 39.20
C ASP A 52 -12.39 8.91 40.64
N ALA A 53 -13.67 9.10 40.97
CA ALA A 53 -14.25 8.72 42.26
C ALA A 53 -14.25 7.20 42.46
N ALA A 54 -14.65 6.44 41.45
CA ALA A 54 -14.61 4.98 41.48
C ALA A 54 -13.16 4.44 41.53
N PHE A 55 -12.22 5.10 40.87
CA PHE A 55 -10.79 4.80 40.94
C PHE A 55 -10.18 5.10 42.31
N ALA A 56 -10.61 6.20 42.96
CA ALA A 56 -10.14 6.63 44.27
C ALA A 56 -10.60 5.74 45.44
N GLY A 57 -11.47 4.75 45.23
CA GLY A 57 -11.84 3.75 46.23
C GLY A 57 -11.07 2.43 46.15
N ARG A 58 -10.23 2.24 45.12
CA ARG A 58 -9.63 0.94 44.80
C ARG A 58 -8.30 0.69 45.51
N SER A 59 -8.01 -0.58 45.78
CA SER A 59 -6.74 -1.05 46.34
C SER A 59 -5.67 -1.33 45.28
N ASP A 60 -6.05 -1.52 44.01
CA ASP A 60 -5.19 -1.88 42.87
C ASP A 60 -4.76 -0.69 41.99
N ARG A 61 -4.75 0.54 42.54
CA ARG A 61 -4.41 1.77 41.79
C ARG A 61 -3.00 1.77 41.17
N GLY A 62 -2.11 0.92 41.67
CA GLY A 62 -0.79 0.70 41.09
C GLY A 62 -0.85 0.08 39.69
N ASP A 63 -1.85 -0.74 39.42
CA ASP A 63 -1.93 -1.60 38.24
C ASP A 63 -3.01 -1.19 37.25
N VAL A 64 -3.87 -0.25 37.62
CA VAL A 64 -4.99 0.23 36.79
C VAL A 64 -4.93 1.73 36.55
N GLU A 65 -5.63 2.20 35.52
CA GLU A 65 -5.70 3.61 35.14
C GLU A 65 -7.05 3.96 34.50
N VAL A 66 -7.48 5.20 34.65
CA VAL A 66 -8.70 5.71 34.00
C VAL A 66 -8.34 6.25 32.62
N ARG A 67 -9.01 5.74 31.58
CA ARG A 67 -8.89 6.25 30.21
C ARG A 67 -10.26 6.40 29.58
N LYS A 68 -10.38 7.32 28.61
CA LYS A 68 -11.57 7.38 27.76
C LYS A 68 -11.55 6.17 26.83
N LYS A 69 -12.61 5.36 26.83
CA LYS A 69 -12.76 4.25 25.89
C LYS A 69 -12.95 4.85 24.50
N MET A 70 -11.89 4.82 23.72
CA MET A 70 -11.93 5.10 22.30
C MET A 70 -12.75 4.00 21.60
N PRO A 71 -13.37 4.27 20.43
CA PRO A 71 -13.92 3.19 19.61
C PRO A 71 -12.86 2.11 19.49
N SER A 72 -13.26 0.84 19.63
CA SER A 72 -12.36 -0.30 19.54
C SER A 72 -11.51 -0.11 18.30
N GLY A 73 -10.19 0.03 18.44
CA GLY A 73 -9.26 0.24 17.32
C GLY A 73 -9.12 -0.99 16.40
N GLY A 74 -10.13 -1.86 16.36
CA GLY A 74 -10.26 -2.94 15.41
C GLY A 74 -10.75 -2.40 14.08
N SER A 75 -10.26 -3.01 13.00
CA SER A 75 -10.66 -2.69 11.63
C SER A 75 -11.11 -3.97 10.94
N LEU A 76 -12.15 -3.88 10.12
CA LEU A 76 -12.54 -4.92 9.17
C LEU A 76 -12.32 -4.36 7.76
N THR A 77 -11.46 -5.01 6.97
CA THR A 77 -11.22 -4.65 5.57
C THR A 77 -11.92 -5.67 4.68
N ALA A 78 -12.87 -5.21 3.87
CA ALA A 78 -13.56 -6.04 2.89
C ALA A 78 -12.92 -5.88 1.50
N LEU A 79 -12.76 -7.00 0.80
CA LEU A 79 -12.27 -7.04 -0.60
C LEU A 79 -13.30 -7.80 -1.45
N PRO A 80 -14.43 -7.17 -1.80
CA PRO A 80 -15.44 -7.82 -2.65
C PRO A 80 -14.87 -8.07 -4.05
N ILE A 81 -15.15 -9.24 -4.60
CA ILE A 81 -14.81 -9.60 -5.98
C ILE A 81 -16.11 -9.66 -6.76
N ILE A 82 -16.14 -8.95 -7.88
CA ILE A 82 -17.26 -8.93 -8.82
C ILE A 82 -16.77 -9.38 -10.19
N GLU A 83 -17.55 -10.20 -10.86
CA GLU A 83 -17.34 -10.56 -12.25
C GLU A 83 -18.10 -9.57 -13.14
N THR A 84 -17.41 -9.00 -14.13
CA THR A 84 -18.03 -8.19 -15.18
C THR A 84 -18.20 -9.04 -16.43
N GLN A 85 -19.32 -8.87 -17.12
CA GLN A 85 -19.55 -9.53 -18.41
C GLN A 85 -18.89 -8.68 -19.49
N GLU A 86 -17.94 -9.26 -20.23
CA GLU A 86 -17.20 -8.58 -21.32
C GLU A 86 -16.54 -7.24 -20.91
N GLY A 87 -16.26 -7.05 -19.62
CA GLY A 87 -15.70 -5.80 -19.12
C GLY A 87 -16.72 -4.64 -19.02
N GLU A 88 -18.01 -4.93 -19.06
CA GLU A 88 -19.05 -3.91 -18.89
C GLU A 88 -19.18 -3.47 -17.42
N VAL A 89 -18.74 -2.24 -17.14
CA VAL A 89 -18.85 -1.61 -15.81
C VAL A 89 -20.17 -0.86 -15.58
N SER A 90 -20.93 -0.61 -16.64
CA SER A 90 -22.24 0.07 -16.61
C SER A 90 -23.40 -0.85 -16.21
N ALA A 91 -23.16 -2.16 -16.12
CA ALA A 91 -24.18 -3.10 -15.69
C ALA A 91 -24.67 -2.76 -14.26
N TYR A 92 -25.91 -3.14 -13.96
CA TYR A 92 -26.59 -2.77 -12.71
C TYR A 92 -25.81 -3.21 -11.47
N ILE A 93 -25.29 -4.45 -11.44
CA ILE A 93 -24.56 -4.98 -10.29
C ILE A 93 -23.20 -4.27 -10.09
N PRO A 94 -22.29 -4.20 -11.08
CA PRO A 94 -21.05 -3.43 -10.95
C PRO A 94 -21.27 -1.97 -10.54
N THR A 95 -22.24 -1.28 -11.14
CA THR A 95 -22.55 0.12 -10.82
C THR A 95 -22.91 0.31 -9.34
N ASN A 96 -23.77 -0.56 -8.81
CA ASN A 96 -24.16 -0.52 -7.40
C ASN A 96 -23.00 -0.83 -6.45
N VAL A 97 -22.16 -1.80 -6.80
CA VAL A 97 -21.00 -2.13 -5.95
C VAL A 97 -19.98 -1.00 -5.97
N ILE A 98 -19.70 -0.42 -7.15
CA ILE A 98 -18.80 0.73 -7.30
C ILE A 98 -19.32 1.92 -6.49
N SER A 99 -20.63 2.18 -6.45
CA SER A 99 -21.17 3.29 -5.67
C SER A 99 -20.99 3.08 -4.16
N ILE A 100 -21.09 1.84 -3.67
CA ILE A 100 -20.96 1.47 -2.25
C ILE A 100 -19.50 1.45 -1.77
N THR A 101 -18.57 0.90 -2.56
CA THR A 101 -17.18 0.69 -2.14
C THR A 101 -16.34 1.97 -2.13
N ASP A 102 -15.33 2.05 -1.26
CA ASP A 102 -14.38 3.18 -1.19
C ASP A 102 -13.33 3.21 -2.31
N GLY A 103 -13.50 2.39 -3.34
CA GLY A 103 -12.58 2.28 -4.46
C GLY A 103 -12.72 0.94 -5.17
N GLN A 104 -12.08 0.84 -6.32
CA GLN A 104 -12.14 -0.33 -7.17
C GLN A 104 -10.76 -0.62 -7.76
N ILE A 105 -10.46 -1.92 -7.86
CA ILE A 105 -9.35 -2.44 -8.65
C ILE A 105 -9.99 -3.09 -9.87
N TYR A 106 -9.75 -2.52 -11.04
CA TYR A 106 -10.27 -3.03 -12.29
C TYR A 106 -9.22 -3.89 -12.98
N LEU A 107 -9.56 -5.16 -13.22
CA LEU A 107 -8.68 -6.12 -13.89
C LEU A 107 -9.12 -6.30 -15.34
N GLU A 108 -8.24 -6.02 -16.28
CA GLU A 108 -8.57 -6.08 -17.71
C GLU A 108 -7.95 -7.31 -18.38
N PRO A 109 -8.74 -8.13 -19.11
CA PRO A 109 -8.22 -9.29 -19.82
C PRO A 109 -7.10 -8.96 -20.82
N ASN A 110 -7.20 -7.85 -21.54
CA ASN A 110 -6.20 -7.44 -22.54
C ASN A 110 -4.81 -7.23 -21.91
N LEU A 111 -4.74 -6.56 -20.75
CA LEU A 111 -3.48 -6.37 -20.03
C LEU A 111 -2.89 -7.73 -19.60
N PHE A 112 -3.73 -8.66 -19.18
CA PHE A 112 -3.30 -10.01 -18.79
C PHE A 112 -2.68 -10.80 -19.95
N PHE A 113 -3.30 -10.73 -21.14
CA PHE A 113 -2.82 -11.39 -22.36
C PHE A 113 -1.55 -10.72 -22.92
N SER A 114 -1.40 -9.41 -22.75
CA SER A 114 -0.18 -8.65 -23.08
C SER A 114 0.97 -8.85 -22.08
N GLY A 115 0.79 -9.72 -21.07
CA GLY A 115 1.84 -10.07 -20.12
C GLY A 115 2.00 -9.11 -18.94
N ILE A 116 1.06 -8.17 -18.74
CA ILE A 116 1.02 -7.31 -17.55
C ILE A 116 0.24 -8.05 -16.46
N ARG A 117 0.95 -8.45 -15.40
CA ARG A 117 0.39 -9.23 -14.29
C ARG A 117 0.95 -8.65 -12.98
N PRO A 118 0.12 -8.20 -12.03
CA PRO A 118 -1.34 -8.19 -12.06
C PRO A 118 -1.92 -7.21 -13.10
N ALA A 119 -3.03 -7.59 -13.73
CA ALA A 119 -3.61 -6.91 -14.88
C ALA A 119 -4.46 -5.67 -14.51
N ILE A 120 -3.91 -4.80 -13.66
CA ILE A 120 -4.62 -3.64 -13.10
C ILE A 120 -4.66 -2.51 -14.12
N ASN A 121 -5.87 -2.08 -14.50
CA ASN A 121 -6.05 -0.87 -15.28
C ASN A 121 -5.99 0.35 -14.34
N VAL A 122 -4.87 1.08 -14.38
CA VAL A 122 -4.59 2.22 -13.47
C VAL A 122 -5.50 3.44 -13.75
N GLY A 123 -6.02 3.57 -14.97
CA GLY A 123 -6.92 4.65 -15.36
C GLY A 123 -8.32 4.51 -14.75
N ILE A 124 -8.89 3.29 -14.81
CA ILE A 124 -10.23 2.98 -14.28
C ILE A 124 -10.20 2.69 -12.77
N SER A 125 -9.08 2.16 -12.27
CA SER A 125 -8.93 1.83 -10.85
C SER A 125 -8.78 3.09 -10.00
N VAL A 126 -9.53 3.14 -8.90
CA VAL A 126 -9.59 4.30 -8.01
C VAL A 126 -9.55 3.85 -6.56
N SER A 127 -8.91 4.65 -5.71
CA SER A 127 -9.03 4.57 -4.25
C SER A 127 -9.52 5.92 -3.75
N ARG A 128 -10.70 5.97 -3.12
CA ARG A 128 -11.27 7.18 -2.51
C ARG A 128 -10.56 7.53 -1.20
N VAL A 129 -9.98 6.54 -0.52
CA VAL A 129 -9.14 6.76 0.68
C VAL A 129 -7.80 7.40 0.32
N GLY A 130 -7.26 7.08 -0.87
CA GLY A 130 -6.05 7.67 -1.41
C GLY A 130 -4.81 7.43 -0.54
N GLY A 131 -3.92 8.42 -0.47
CA GLY A 131 -2.65 8.32 0.25
C GLY A 131 -2.75 8.24 1.79
N ASN A 132 -3.96 8.30 2.36
CA ASN A 132 -4.15 8.15 3.81
C ASN A 132 -3.99 6.69 4.27
N ALA A 133 -4.16 5.73 3.36
CA ALA A 133 -3.90 4.30 3.62
C ALA A 133 -2.43 3.91 3.44
N GLN A 134 -1.55 4.83 3.05
CA GLN A 134 -0.15 4.56 2.75
C GLN A 134 0.78 5.01 3.89
N THR A 135 1.93 4.36 4.01
CA THR A 135 3.02 4.86 4.86
C THR A 135 3.59 6.15 4.28
N SER A 136 4.23 6.98 5.11
CA SER A 136 4.84 8.23 4.64
C SER A 136 5.90 7.98 3.56
N ALA A 137 6.63 6.87 3.64
CA ALA A 137 7.59 6.44 2.63
C ALA A 137 6.91 6.19 1.27
N MET A 138 5.88 5.34 1.25
CA MET A 138 5.15 5.00 0.02
C MET A 138 4.46 6.23 -0.57
N LYS A 139 3.83 7.05 0.26
CA LYS A 139 3.18 8.29 -0.18
C LYS A 139 4.15 9.27 -0.83
N GLY A 140 5.39 9.33 -0.33
CA GLY A 140 6.45 10.18 -0.90
C GLY A 140 6.79 9.74 -2.32
N VAL A 141 7.08 8.45 -2.50
CA VAL A 141 7.54 7.91 -3.78
C VAL A 141 6.40 7.73 -4.79
N ALA A 142 5.21 7.30 -4.36
CA ALA A 142 4.11 6.95 -5.27
C ALA A 142 3.28 8.16 -5.76
N LYS A 143 3.60 9.39 -5.32
CA LYS A 143 2.79 10.58 -5.62
C LYS A 143 2.73 10.88 -7.13
N SER A 144 3.84 10.73 -7.85
CA SER A 144 3.88 10.96 -9.29
C SER A 144 3.47 9.72 -10.09
N LEU A 145 3.70 8.52 -9.55
CA LEU A 145 3.52 7.24 -10.26
C LEU A 145 2.19 7.10 -11.00
N LYS A 146 1.06 7.45 -10.36
CA LYS A 146 -0.26 7.37 -11.00
C LYS A 146 -0.37 8.32 -12.20
N LEU A 147 0.14 9.55 -12.06
CA LEU A 147 0.09 10.56 -13.12
C LEU A 147 1.05 10.20 -14.26
N ASP A 148 2.22 9.66 -13.92
CA ASP A 148 3.23 9.23 -14.89
C ASP A 148 2.71 8.05 -15.73
N LEU A 149 2.05 7.07 -15.09
CA LEU A 149 1.43 5.95 -15.80
C LEU A 149 0.23 6.38 -16.65
N ALA A 150 -0.63 7.27 -16.15
CA ALA A 150 -1.73 7.81 -16.94
C ALA A 150 -1.21 8.52 -18.19
N SER A 151 -0.20 9.38 -18.02
CA SER A 151 0.46 10.08 -19.13
C SER A 151 1.12 9.11 -20.12
N TYR A 152 1.70 8.01 -19.62
CA TYR A 152 2.27 6.96 -20.45
C TYR A 152 1.22 6.31 -21.36
N TRP A 153 0.05 5.93 -20.83
CA TRP A 153 -1.00 5.31 -21.64
C TRP A 153 -1.53 6.25 -22.72
N ASP A 154 -1.70 7.54 -22.40
CA ASP A 154 -2.10 8.55 -23.39
C ASP A 154 -1.04 8.70 -24.50
N LEU A 155 0.23 8.75 -24.13
CA LEU A 155 1.35 8.84 -25.08
C LEU A 155 1.52 7.58 -25.91
N GLU A 156 1.31 6.40 -25.33
CA GLU A 156 1.37 5.12 -26.05
C GLU A 156 0.25 5.04 -27.10
N ALA A 157 -0.98 5.41 -26.73
CA ALA A 157 -2.10 5.48 -27.66
C ALA A 157 -1.84 6.49 -28.79
N PHE A 158 -1.27 7.66 -28.47
CA PHE A 158 -0.90 8.65 -29.47
C PHE A 158 0.20 8.16 -30.41
N ALA A 159 1.26 7.55 -29.89
CA ALA A 159 2.36 7.01 -30.68
C ALA A 159 1.90 5.92 -31.67
N GLN A 160 0.89 5.12 -31.31
CA GLN A 160 0.30 4.11 -32.18
C GLN A 160 -0.44 4.70 -33.39
N LEU A 161 -0.87 5.96 -33.31
CA LEU A 161 -1.50 6.69 -34.43
C LEU A 161 -0.47 7.21 -35.46
N GLY A 162 0.83 6.92 -35.26
CA GLY A 162 1.89 7.26 -36.20
C GLY A 162 2.35 8.72 -36.14
N THR A 163 2.01 9.45 -35.07
CA THR A 163 2.42 10.83 -34.86
C THR A 163 3.83 10.90 -34.27
N GLU A 164 4.64 11.85 -34.75
CA GLU A 164 5.97 12.09 -34.18
C GLU A 164 5.84 12.66 -32.76
N LEU A 165 6.57 12.06 -31.82
CA LEU A 165 6.70 12.55 -30.46
C LEU A 165 7.90 13.49 -30.36
N ASP A 166 7.76 14.57 -29.59
CA ASP A 166 8.92 15.38 -29.21
C ASP A 166 9.86 14.60 -28.26
N ALA A 167 11.06 15.13 -28.03
CA ALA A 167 12.06 14.45 -27.20
C ALA A 167 11.59 14.23 -25.75
N VAL A 168 10.78 15.14 -25.22
CA VAL A 168 10.26 15.07 -23.83
C VAL A 168 9.19 13.98 -23.72
N ALA A 169 8.26 13.91 -24.67
CA ALA A 169 7.25 12.87 -24.74
C ALA A 169 7.87 11.51 -25.00
N THR A 170 8.90 11.43 -25.84
CA THR A 170 9.67 10.20 -26.06
C THR A 170 10.31 9.70 -24.76
N GLN A 171 10.93 10.59 -23.98
CA GLN A 171 11.52 10.22 -22.70
C GLN A 171 10.46 9.74 -21.69
N LYS A 172 9.31 10.41 -21.63
CA LYS A 172 8.18 9.98 -20.78
C LYS A 172 7.62 8.62 -21.18
N LEU A 173 7.48 8.38 -22.49
CA LEU A 173 7.05 7.08 -23.01
C LEU A 173 8.03 5.98 -22.61
N GLU A 174 9.34 6.22 -22.78
CA GLU A 174 10.38 5.27 -22.43
C GLU A 174 10.47 4.97 -20.93
N ARG A 175 10.31 5.99 -20.08
CA ARG A 175 10.22 5.79 -18.63
C ARG A 175 8.96 5.01 -18.26
N GLY A 176 7.82 5.34 -18.86
CA GLY A 176 6.55 4.64 -18.65
C GLY A 176 6.63 3.16 -18.96
N LYS A 177 7.29 2.75 -20.06
CA LYS A 177 7.54 1.33 -20.38
C LYS A 177 8.27 0.60 -19.25
N ARG A 178 9.27 1.24 -18.62
CA ARG A 178 10.03 0.67 -17.51
C ARG A 178 9.21 0.62 -16.23
N LEU A 179 8.38 1.63 -15.96
CA LEU A 179 7.44 1.62 -14.84
C LEU A 179 6.39 0.50 -14.98
N VAL A 180 5.88 0.26 -16.19
CA VAL A 180 4.97 -0.87 -16.45
C VAL A 180 5.67 -2.20 -16.20
N GLU A 181 6.90 -2.37 -16.65
CA GLU A 181 7.68 -3.58 -16.40
C GLU A 181 7.99 -3.79 -14.91
N LEU A 182 8.33 -2.71 -14.20
CA LEU A 182 8.60 -2.70 -12.77
C LEU A 182 7.39 -3.15 -11.92
N LEU A 183 6.17 -2.84 -12.38
CA LEU A 183 4.94 -3.20 -11.68
C LEU A 183 4.48 -4.63 -11.97
N LYS A 184 5.16 -5.36 -12.86
CA LYS A 184 4.88 -6.78 -13.09
C LYS A 184 5.37 -7.59 -11.91
N GLN A 185 4.50 -8.45 -11.39
CA GLN A 185 4.78 -9.28 -10.23
C GLN A 185 4.26 -10.69 -10.45
N GLY A 186 5.11 -11.68 -10.16
CA GLY A 186 4.73 -13.09 -10.21
C GLY A 186 3.69 -13.43 -9.14
N GLN A 187 2.85 -14.42 -9.43
CA GLN A 187 1.89 -14.94 -8.47
C GLN A 187 2.60 -15.52 -7.23
N PHE A 188 2.03 -15.30 -6.05
CA PHE A 188 2.56 -15.77 -4.76
C PHE A 188 3.96 -15.27 -4.41
N LYS A 189 4.42 -14.18 -5.02
CA LYS A 189 5.70 -13.53 -4.70
C LYS A 189 5.48 -12.13 -4.11
N PRO A 190 4.81 -11.99 -2.95
CA PRO A 190 4.57 -10.68 -2.36
C PRO A 190 5.92 -10.00 -2.02
N LEU A 191 6.02 -8.71 -2.31
CA LEU A 191 7.16 -7.88 -1.92
C LEU A 191 6.85 -7.17 -0.60
N PRO A 192 7.78 -7.14 0.38
CA PRO A 192 7.68 -6.28 1.55
C PRO A 192 7.55 -4.81 1.15
N PHE A 193 6.82 -4.01 1.94
CA PHE A 193 6.53 -2.62 1.55
C PHE A 193 7.80 -1.78 1.39
N GLU A 194 8.82 -2.02 2.20
CA GLU A 194 10.10 -1.32 2.12
C GLU A 194 10.84 -1.61 0.81
N GLU A 195 10.72 -2.84 0.28
CA GLU A 195 11.28 -3.20 -1.02
C GLU A 195 10.49 -2.56 -2.16
N GLN A 196 9.16 -2.51 -2.03
CA GLN A 196 8.31 -1.79 -2.99
C GLN A 196 8.68 -0.30 -3.04
N VAL A 197 8.90 0.35 -1.89
CA VAL A 197 9.32 1.75 -1.81
C VAL A 197 10.65 1.96 -2.55
N ILE A 198 11.62 1.09 -2.33
CA ILE A 198 12.95 1.16 -2.99
C ILE A 198 12.81 1.06 -4.50
N MET A 199 12.02 0.10 -5.00
CA MET A 199 11.85 -0.12 -6.43
C MET A 199 11.07 1.02 -7.09
N VAL A 200 9.99 1.51 -6.46
CA VAL A 200 9.21 2.65 -6.97
C VAL A 200 10.05 3.93 -6.98
N PHE A 201 10.89 4.15 -5.96
CA PHE A 201 11.84 5.26 -5.95
C PHE A 201 12.81 5.17 -7.13
N ALA A 202 13.40 4.00 -7.38
CA ALA A 202 14.32 3.80 -8.51
C ALA A 202 13.66 4.10 -9.87
N GLY A 203 12.40 3.71 -10.05
CA GLY A 203 11.63 3.99 -11.26
C GLY A 203 11.31 5.48 -11.44
N ASN A 204 10.80 6.14 -10.39
CA ASN A 204 10.30 7.51 -10.49
C ASN A 204 11.42 8.55 -10.64
N GLU A 205 12.54 8.35 -9.96
CA GLU A 205 13.72 9.23 -10.08
C GLU A 205 14.53 8.97 -11.36
N GLY A 206 14.09 8.04 -12.21
CA GLY A 206 14.71 7.78 -13.52
C GLY A 206 15.98 6.95 -13.47
N PHE A 207 16.33 6.32 -12.34
CA PHE A 207 17.47 5.42 -12.26
C PHE A 207 17.34 4.22 -13.21
N LEU A 208 16.10 3.78 -13.47
CA LEU A 208 15.84 2.69 -14.40
C LEU A 208 15.91 3.11 -15.88
N ASP A 209 16.03 4.40 -16.21
CA ASP A 209 16.05 4.88 -17.60
C ASP A 209 17.23 4.26 -18.39
N GLU A 210 18.35 3.99 -17.71
CA GLU A 210 19.53 3.35 -18.31
C GLU A 210 19.44 1.82 -18.42
N VAL A 211 18.43 1.21 -17.80
CA VAL A 211 18.19 -0.23 -17.86
C VAL A 211 17.31 -0.54 -19.09
N PRO A 212 17.71 -1.48 -19.96
CA PRO A 212 16.86 -1.94 -21.04
C PRO A 212 15.52 -2.47 -20.50
N VAL A 213 14.40 -2.14 -21.15
CA VAL A 213 13.04 -2.50 -20.70
C VAL A 213 12.92 -3.99 -20.39
N ASN A 214 13.42 -4.86 -21.27
CA ASN A 214 13.39 -6.31 -21.10
C ASN A 214 14.28 -6.86 -19.96
N LYS A 215 15.10 -6.02 -19.33
CA LYS A 215 15.97 -6.37 -18.21
C LYS A 215 15.54 -5.77 -16.88
N VAL A 216 14.44 -4.99 -16.83
CA VAL A 216 13.96 -4.39 -15.56
C VAL A 216 13.59 -5.47 -14.54
N GLY A 217 12.92 -6.55 -14.96
CA GLY A 217 12.62 -7.68 -14.06
C GLY A 217 13.87 -8.43 -13.58
N GLU A 218 14.91 -8.55 -14.41
CA GLU A 218 16.20 -9.12 -14.01
C GLU A 218 16.94 -8.21 -13.02
N PHE A 219 16.88 -6.89 -13.26
CA PHE A 219 17.43 -5.88 -12.37
C PHE A 219 16.82 -5.99 -10.98
N GLU A 220 15.49 -6.02 -10.86
CA GLU A 220 14.79 -6.18 -9.57
C GLU A 220 15.25 -7.46 -8.84
N GLN A 221 15.25 -8.60 -9.54
CA GLN A 221 15.63 -9.90 -8.98
C GLN A 221 17.06 -9.95 -8.46
N LYS A 222 17.96 -9.12 -8.99
CA LYS A 222 19.36 -9.05 -8.56
C LYS A 222 19.60 -7.94 -7.53
N PHE A 223 18.93 -6.80 -7.70
CA PHE A 223 19.10 -5.62 -6.87
C PHE A 223 18.52 -5.84 -5.47
N LEU A 224 17.32 -6.41 -5.34
CA LEU A 224 16.69 -6.61 -4.03
C LEU A 224 17.52 -7.54 -3.13
N PRO A 225 18.01 -8.72 -3.58
CA PRO A 225 18.91 -9.53 -2.77
C PRO A 225 20.24 -8.84 -2.44
N TYR A 226 20.78 -8.03 -3.37
CA TYR A 226 21.98 -7.24 -3.11
C TYR A 226 21.75 -6.23 -1.98
N VAL A 227 20.67 -5.46 -2.03
CA VAL A 227 20.32 -4.51 -0.96
C VAL A 227 20.08 -5.23 0.37
N ARG A 228 19.38 -6.37 0.38
CA ARG A 228 19.16 -7.16 1.60
C ARG A 228 20.45 -7.65 2.24
N GLY A 229 21.43 -8.08 1.44
CA GLY A 229 22.68 -8.64 1.96
C GLY A 229 23.73 -7.59 2.28
N ALA A 230 23.93 -6.63 1.38
CA ALA A 230 25.01 -5.65 1.43
C ALA A 230 24.63 -4.35 2.16
N HIS A 231 23.35 -3.97 2.08
CA HIS A 231 22.83 -2.67 2.51
C HIS A 231 21.55 -2.81 3.34
N SER A 232 21.51 -3.81 4.23
CA SER A 232 20.34 -4.13 5.05
C SER A 232 19.84 -2.95 5.91
N GLU A 233 20.70 -1.97 6.16
CA GLU A 233 20.35 -0.72 6.85
C GLU A 233 19.24 0.05 6.15
N ILE A 234 19.18 0.02 4.81
CA ILE A 234 18.19 0.76 4.01
C ILE A 234 16.77 0.21 4.25
N PRO A 235 16.45 -1.07 3.93
CA PRO A 235 15.12 -1.60 4.15
C PRO A 235 14.72 -1.60 5.63
N THR A 236 15.67 -1.81 6.55
CA THR A 236 15.40 -1.76 8.00
C THR A 236 14.96 -0.36 8.43
N THR A 237 15.68 0.68 8.00
CA THR A 237 15.33 2.06 8.33
C THR A 237 13.96 2.45 7.77
N ILE A 238 13.65 2.05 6.53
CA ILE A 238 12.34 2.30 5.91
C ILE A 238 11.23 1.58 6.68
N ARG A 239 11.46 0.33 7.10
CA ARG A 239 10.51 -0.47 7.86
C ARG A 239 10.17 0.15 9.21
N GLU A 240 11.18 0.57 9.95
CA GLU A 240 11.03 1.11 11.31
C GLU A 240 10.46 2.53 11.31
N LYS A 241 11.04 3.42 10.50
CA LYS A 241 10.62 4.83 10.45
C LYS A 241 9.36 5.05 9.62
N LYS A 242 9.00 4.10 8.74
CA LYS A 242 7.89 4.21 7.77
C LYS A 242 7.98 5.45 6.88
N LYS A 243 9.18 6.01 6.74
CA LYS A 243 9.51 7.24 6.02
C LYS A 243 10.86 7.07 5.34
N LEU A 244 11.00 7.65 4.15
CA LEU A 244 12.27 7.80 3.46
C LEU A 244 12.86 9.16 3.88
N ASP A 245 13.83 9.14 4.80
CA ASP A 245 14.55 10.35 5.19
C ASP A 245 15.64 10.67 4.18
N LYS A 246 16.03 11.95 4.07
CA LYS A 246 17.06 12.42 3.12
C LYS A 246 18.36 11.61 3.16
N VAL A 247 18.82 11.26 4.37
CA VAL A 247 20.04 10.43 4.54
C VAL A 247 19.86 9.03 3.93
N THR A 248 18.70 8.42 4.13
CA THR A 248 18.40 7.09 3.55
C THR A 248 18.23 7.18 2.04
N GLU A 249 17.65 8.26 1.55
CA GLU A 249 17.49 8.57 0.12
C GLU A 249 18.84 8.77 -0.60
N GLU A 250 19.75 9.54 0.01
CA GLU A 250 21.11 9.75 -0.50
C GLU A 250 21.90 8.43 -0.53
N ASN A 251 21.83 7.65 0.55
CA ASN A 251 22.46 6.33 0.60
C ASN A 251 21.89 5.40 -0.46
N LEU A 252 20.56 5.34 -0.60
CA LEU A 252 19.90 4.53 -1.63
C LEU A 252 20.29 4.97 -3.04
N THR A 253 20.39 6.28 -3.28
CA THR A 253 20.84 6.85 -4.55
C THR A 253 22.25 6.42 -4.90
N SER A 254 23.19 6.46 -3.94
CA SER A 254 24.56 5.99 -4.17
C SER A 254 24.58 4.50 -4.53
N VAL A 255 23.85 3.69 -3.75
CA VAL A 255 23.78 2.23 -3.96
C VAL A 255 23.15 1.88 -5.31
N LEU A 256 22.12 2.61 -5.73
CA LEU A 256 21.48 2.44 -7.03
C LEU A 256 22.45 2.73 -8.18
N LYS A 257 23.15 3.87 -8.12
CA LYS A 257 24.13 4.25 -9.15
C LYS A 257 25.24 3.20 -9.30
N ASP A 258 25.85 2.83 -8.16
CA ASP A 258 26.92 1.82 -8.15
C ASP A 258 26.45 0.47 -8.70
N PHE A 259 25.21 0.07 -8.40
CA PHE A 259 24.65 -1.17 -8.89
C PHE A 259 24.31 -1.12 -10.38
N ILE A 260 23.74 -0.02 -10.87
CA ILE A 260 23.40 0.18 -12.29
C ILE A 260 24.67 0.13 -13.15
N ASP A 261 25.74 0.80 -12.72
CA ASP A 261 27.02 0.78 -13.43
C ASP A 261 27.59 -0.63 -13.56
N GLN A 262 27.46 -1.43 -12.50
CA GLN A 262 27.89 -2.84 -12.53
C GLN A 262 26.96 -3.71 -13.39
N PHE A 263 25.65 -3.50 -13.29
CA PHE A 263 24.64 -4.22 -14.05
C PHE A 263 24.82 -3.99 -15.56
N LYS A 264 25.13 -2.75 -15.98
CA LYS A 264 25.47 -2.39 -17.37
C LYS A 264 26.72 -3.11 -17.87
N GLN A 265 27.70 -3.33 -17.00
CA GLN A 265 28.90 -4.11 -17.31
C GLN A 265 28.67 -5.63 -17.32
N GLY A 266 27.42 -6.09 -17.14
CA GLY A 266 27.08 -7.51 -17.04
C GLY A 266 27.53 -8.17 -15.73
N LYS A 267 28.03 -7.38 -14.77
CA LYS A 267 28.42 -7.88 -13.45
C LYS A 267 27.21 -7.84 -12.54
N THR A 268 26.95 -8.94 -11.86
CA THR A 268 25.98 -8.98 -10.76
C THR A 268 26.78 -8.93 -9.47
N PRO A 269 26.78 -7.81 -8.72
CA PRO A 269 27.51 -7.77 -7.46
C PRO A 269 26.98 -8.84 -6.51
N ASP A 270 27.88 -9.71 -6.05
CA ASP A 270 27.57 -10.71 -5.04
C ASP A 270 27.26 -9.98 -3.72
N PRO A 271 26.09 -10.22 -3.08
CA PRO A 271 25.76 -9.66 -1.77
C PRO A 271 26.87 -9.82 -0.71
N ARG A 272 27.67 -10.90 -0.81
CA ARG A 272 28.79 -11.20 0.10
C ARG A 272 30.01 -10.32 -0.17
N SER A 273 30.24 -9.90 -1.42
CA SER A 273 31.40 -9.09 -1.79
C SER A 273 31.34 -7.68 -1.20
N ALA A 274 30.14 -7.14 -1.02
CA ALA A 274 29.93 -5.83 -0.41
C ALA A 274 30.04 -5.85 1.13
N GLN A 275 29.64 -6.96 1.79
CA GLN A 275 29.91 -7.16 3.21
C GLN A 275 31.42 -7.21 3.50
N ALA A 276 32.21 -7.86 2.64
CA ALA A 276 33.67 -7.91 2.75
C ALA A 276 34.34 -6.55 2.56
N ARG A 277 33.74 -5.63 1.79
CA ARG A 277 34.23 -4.25 1.64
C ARG A 277 33.93 -3.40 2.88
N LYS A 278 32.75 -3.54 3.48
CA LYS A 278 32.38 -2.86 4.74
C LYS A 278 33.18 -3.37 5.94
N ALA A 279 33.62 -4.62 5.95
CA ALA A 279 34.45 -5.17 7.05
C ALA A 279 35.92 -4.71 7.00
N ASN A 280 36.37 -4.18 5.86
CA ASN A 280 37.76 -3.73 5.64
C ASN A 280 37.87 -2.19 5.55
N ALA A 281 36.78 -1.45 5.80
CA ALA A 281 36.70 0.01 5.83
C ALA A 281 36.36 0.48 7.24
#